data_AF-A0A829Q3U1-F1
#
_entry.id   AF-A0A829Q3U1-F1
#
_cell.length_a   1.000
_cell.length_b   1.000
_cell.length_c   1.000
_cell.angle_alpha   90.00
_cell.angle_beta   90.00
_cell.angle_gamma   90.00
#
_symmetry.space_group_name_H-M   'P 1'
#
loop_
_entity.id
_entity.type
_entity.pdbx_description
1 polymer ?
#
loop_
_entity_poly.entity_id
_entity_poly.type
_entity_poly.pdbx_seq_one_letter_code
_entity_poly.pdbx_strand_id
1 'polypeptide(L)'
;MSQLVEENHLRWDSLGEFLALAVSLEDLGIKTGNARAKILATTLDAATGKLLENDKSPSRKAGELDNRGSQFYLALYWAAELAAQTEDVELAELFAPLAKQLVENEDQIVAELAAVQGSPADIGGYYAPDPEKTNAVMRPSQTFNAALASVEV
;
A
#
# COMPACT_ATOMS: atom_id res chain seq x y z
N MET A 1 13.26 -12.27 5.72
CA MET A 1 12.62 -12.79 6.96
C MET A 1 13.48 -12.56 8.20
N SER A 2 14.77 -12.94 8.23
CA SER A 2 15.64 -12.66 9.38
C SER A 2 15.69 -11.18 9.78
N GLN A 3 15.86 -10.27 8.81
CA GLN A 3 15.87 -8.81 9.07
C GLN A 3 14.54 -8.27 9.63
N LEU A 4 13.41 -8.88 9.26
CA LEU A 4 12.12 -8.52 9.85
C LEU A 4 12.05 -8.98 11.31
N VAL A 5 12.50 -10.20 11.62
CA VAL A 5 12.44 -10.72 12.99
C VAL A 5 13.44 -10.01 13.91
N GLU A 6 14.62 -9.65 13.39
CA GLU A 6 15.71 -9.04 14.16
C GLU A 6 15.56 -7.51 14.29
N GLU A 7 15.16 -6.84 13.21
CA GLU A 7 15.18 -5.36 13.11
C GLU A 7 13.82 -4.78 12.72
N ASN A 8 12.78 -5.60 12.57
CA ASN A 8 11.45 -5.19 12.11
C ASN A 8 11.53 -4.30 10.85
N HIS A 9 12.41 -4.65 9.92
CA HIS A 9 12.57 -3.98 8.63
C HIS A 9 12.44 -4.99 7.50
N LEU A 10 11.49 -4.74 6.58
CA LEU A 10 11.22 -5.61 5.45
C LEU A 10 11.66 -4.96 4.13
N ARG A 11 12.83 -5.34 3.62
CA ARG A 11 13.38 -4.86 2.34
C ARG A 11 12.81 -5.57 1.09
N TRP A 12 11.69 -6.28 1.22
CA TRP A 12 11.07 -6.97 0.08
C TRP A 12 10.43 -5.95 -0.84
N ASP A 13 10.69 -6.04 -2.14
CA ASP A 13 10.07 -5.15 -3.13
C ASP A 13 8.82 -5.80 -3.72
N SER A 14 7.66 -5.20 -3.44
CA SER A 14 6.35 -5.66 -3.92
C SER A 14 5.99 -5.13 -5.31
N LEU A 15 6.91 -4.49 -6.04
CA LEU A 15 6.67 -3.98 -7.40
C LEU A 15 6.06 -5.04 -8.34
N GLY A 16 6.56 -6.28 -8.28
CA GLY A 16 6.03 -7.39 -9.09
C GLY A 16 4.56 -7.73 -8.76
N GLU A 17 4.14 -7.55 -7.51
CA GLU A 17 2.76 -7.75 -7.07
C GLU A 17 1.84 -6.67 -7.65
N PHE A 18 2.31 -5.42 -7.69
CA PHE A 18 1.55 -4.28 -8.22
C PHE A 18 1.32 -4.43 -9.73
N LEU A 19 2.38 -4.78 -10.47
CA LEU A 19 2.30 -5.04 -11.90
C LEU A 19 1.40 -6.23 -12.22
N ALA A 20 1.49 -7.31 -11.44
CA ALA A 20 0.61 -8.46 -11.62
C ALA A 20 -0.87 -8.11 -11.34
N LEU A 21 -1.13 -7.28 -10.32
CA LEU A 21 -2.48 -6.85 -9.98
C LEU A 21 -3.10 -5.97 -11.07
N ALA A 22 -2.35 -5.01 -11.62
CA ALA A 22 -2.84 -4.16 -12.70
C ALA A 22 -3.25 -4.97 -13.93
N VAL A 23 -2.39 -5.89 -14.39
CA VAL A 23 -2.69 -6.79 -15.51
C VAL A 23 -3.87 -7.72 -15.20
N SER A 24 -3.98 -8.20 -13.96
CA SER A 24 -5.11 -9.04 -13.54
C SER A 24 -6.44 -8.28 -13.58
N LEU A 25 -6.45 -7.00 -13.20
CA LEU A 25 -7.65 -6.16 -13.24
C LEU A 25 -8.01 -5.77 -14.68
N GLU A 26 -7.00 -5.50 -15.51
CA GLU A 26 -7.20 -5.23 -16.94
C GLU A 26 -7.82 -6.43 -17.65
N ASP A 27 -7.26 -7.62 -17.47
CA ASP A 27 -7.76 -8.87 -18.07
C ASP A 27 -9.21 -9.15 -17.62
N LEU A 28 -9.52 -8.93 -16.34
CA LEU A 28 -10.89 -9.01 -15.83
C LEU A 28 -11.82 -8.00 -16.53
N GLY A 29 -11.40 -6.75 -16.66
CA GLY A 29 -12.15 -5.69 -17.33
C GLY A 29 -12.41 -5.99 -18.80
N ILE A 30 -11.45 -6.60 -19.51
CA ILE A 30 -11.60 -7.03 -20.91
C ILE A 30 -12.57 -8.20 -21.01
N LYS A 31 -12.40 -9.25 -20.21
CA LYS A 31 -13.18 -10.50 -20.31
C LYS A 31 -14.63 -10.34 -19.86
N THR A 32 -14.88 -9.50 -18.86
CA THR A 32 -16.21 -9.32 -18.26
C THR A 32 -16.92 -8.06 -18.72
N GLY A 33 -16.23 -7.16 -19.44
CA GLY A 33 -16.76 -5.84 -19.77
C GLY A 33 -16.90 -4.91 -18.57
N ASN A 34 -16.21 -5.20 -17.45
CA ASN A 34 -16.25 -4.36 -16.25
C ASN A 34 -15.42 -3.08 -16.45
N ALA A 35 -16.11 -1.95 -16.64
CA ALA A 35 -15.47 -0.64 -16.83
C ALA A 35 -14.69 -0.18 -15.59
N ARG A 36 -15.21 -0.41 -14.37
CA ARG A 36 -14.51 -0.06 -13.12
C ARG A 36 -13.20 -0.83 -12.95
N ALA A 37 -13.16 -2.10 -13.36
CA ALA A 37 -11.93 -2.89 -13.33
C ALA A 37 -10.84 -2.32 -14.24
N LYS A 38 -11.22 -1.77 -15.41
CA LYS A 38 -10.28 -1.06 -16.29
C LYS A 38 -9.75 0.22 -15.65
N ILE A 39 -10.63 1.02 -15.04
CA ILE A 39 -10.23 2.23 -14.33
C ILE A 39 -9.26 1.90 -13.19
N LEU A 40 -9.55 0.86 -12.39
CA LEU A 40 -8.67 0.39 -11.32
C LEU A 40 -7.30 -0.03 -11.86
N ALA A 41 -7.25 -0.74 -13.00
CA ALA A 41 -5.99 -1.15 -13.63
C ALA A 41 -5.17 0.06 -14.09
N THR A 42 -5.78 0.97 -14.88
CA THR A 42 -5.09 2.14 -15.43
C THR A 42 -4.59 3.09 -14.34
N THR A 43 -5.38 3.30 -13.29
CA THR A 43 -4.98 4.13 -12.15
C THR A 43 -3.89 3.46 -11.31
N LEU A 44 -3.88 2.12 -11.20
CA LEU A 44 -2.82 1.38 -10.51
C LEU A 44 -1.49 1.42 -11.28
N ASP A 45 -1.53 1.33 -12.60
CA ASP A 45 -0.35 1.49 -13.45
C ASP A 45 0.24 2.90 -13.30
N ALA A 46 -0.61 3.93 -13.33
CA ALA A 46 -0.20 5.32 -13.10
C ALA A 46 0.40 5.52 -11.69
N ALA A 47 -0.21 4.95 -10.67
CA ALA A 47 0.30 4.98 -9.30
C ALA A 47 1.66 4.28 -9.15
N THR A 48 1.84 3.15 -9.84
CA THR A 48 3.12 2.42 -9.88
C THR A 48 4.19 3.27 -10.57
N GLY A 49 3.84 3.96 -11.67
CA GLY A 49 4.73 4.94 -12.32
C GLY A 49 5.17 6.04 -11.36
N LYS A 50 4.23 6.65 -10.63
CA LYS A 50 4.54 7.68 -9.62
C LYS A 50 5.42 7.15 -8.48
N LEU A 51 5.22 5.91 -8.04
CA LEU A 51 6.05 5.28 -7.02
C LEU A 51 7.51 5.17 -7.47
N LEU A 52 7.73 4.78 -8.72
CA LEU A 52 9.06 4.67 -9.32
C LEU A 52 9.70 6.05 -9.55
N GLU A 53 8.94 7.03 -10.04
CA GLU A 53 9.42 8.39 -10.28
C GLU A 53 9.86 9.11 -8.99
N ASN A 54 9.18 8.83 -7.87
CA ASN A 54 9.47 9.44 -6.57
C ASN A 54 10.44 8.60 -5.72
N ASP A 55 11.04 7.54 -6.27
CA ASP A 55 11.97 6.63 -5.60
C ASP A 55 11.45 6.12 -4.24
N LYS A 56 10.16 5.77 -4.19
CA LYS A 56 9.48 5.27 -2.97
C LYS A 56 9.55 3.75 -2.83
N SER A 57 10.61 3.15 -3.38
CA SER A 57 10.90 1.72 -3.22
C SER A 57 11.55 1.43 -1.85
N PRO A 58 11.42 0.20 -1.32
CA PRO A 58 12.02 -0.16 -0.04
C PRO A 58 13.55 -0.02 -0.04
N SER A 59 14.07 0.66 0.97
CA SER A 59 15.50 0.67 1.26
C SER A 59 15.95 -0.65 1.89
N ARG A 60 17.27 -0.82 2.01
CA ARG A 60 17.91 -1.97 2.66
C ARG A 60 18.26 -1.72 4.14
N LYS A 61 18.21 -0.46 4.59
CA LYS A 61 18.66 -0.05 5.92
C LYS A 61 17.49 0.13 6.87
N ALA A 62 17.60 -0.44 8.07
CA ALA A 62 16.65 -0.20 9.15
C ALA A 62 16.61 1.28 9.53
N GLY A 63 15.40 1.82 9.71
CA GLY A 63 15.13 3.24 9.92
C GLY A 63 14.82 4.03 8.65
N GLU A 64 15.03 3.44 7.46
CA GLU A 64 14.59 4.00 6.19
C GLU A 64 13.26 3.35 5.73
N LEU A 65 12.69 3.85 4.64
CA LEU A 65 11.44 3.33 4.08
C LEU A 65 11.57 1.82 3.78
N ASP A 66 10.61 1.02 4.22
CA ASP A 66 10.58 -0.41 3.99
C ASP A 66 9.35 -0.82 3.14
N ASN A 67 9.09 -2.12 2.99
CA ASN A 67 7.96 -2.65 2.23
C ASN A 67 6.59 -2.07 2.64
N ARG A 68 6.36 -1.82 3.93
CA ARG A 68 5.09 -1.25 4.41
C ARG A 68 4.98 0.22 3.98
N GLY A 69 6.11 0.93 4.00
CA GLY A 69 6.21 2.30 3.52
C GLY A 69 5.95 2.42 2.02
N SER A 70 6.52 1.55 1.18
CA SER A 70 6.26 1.56 -0.26
C SER A 70 4.80 1.24 -0.59
N GLN A 71 4.18 0.31 0.15
CA GLN A 71 2.75 0.01 0.00
C GLN A 71 1.84 1.18 0.42
N PHE A 72 2.22 1.93 1.46
CA PHE A 72 1.52 3.17 1.81
C PHE A 72 1.58 4.20 0.66
N TYR A 73 2.77 4.44 0.10
CA TYR A 73 2.92 5.37 -1.03
C TYR A 73 2.15 4.92 -2.27
N LEU A 74 2.11 3.62 -2.56
CA LEU A 74 1.27 3.10 -3.63
C LEU A 74 -0.22 3.40 -3.36
N ALA A 75 -0.71 3.12 -2.15
CA ALA A 75 -2.10 3.39 -1.78
C ALA A 75 -2.45 4.88 -1.89
N LEU A 76 -1.54 5.76 -1.46
CA LEU A 76 -1.65 7.21 -1.59
C LEU A 76 -1.78 7.64 -3.05
N TYR A 77 -0.85 7.21 -3.91
CA TYR A 77 -0.88 7.57 -5.33
C TYR A 77 -2.09 6.97 -6.05
N TRP A 78 -2.46 5.74 -5.72
CA TRP A 78 -3.60 5.08 -6.34
C TRP A 78 -4.93 5.72 -5.96
N ALA A 79 -5.13 6.05 -4.68
CA ALA A 79 -6.30 6.80 -4.24
C ALA A 79 -6.37 8.18 -4.92
N ALA A 80 -5.22 8.86 -5.09
CA ALA A 80 -5.16 10.14 -5.79
C ALA A 80 -5.53 10.02 -7.28
N GLU A 81 -5.05 9.00 -7.99
CA GLU A 81 -5.43 8.73 -9.39
C GLU A 81 -6.91 8.38 -9.52
N LEU A 82 -7.44 7.56 -8.60
CA LEU A 82 -8.86 7.20 -8.56
C LEU A 82 -9.77 8.39 -8.27
N ALA A 83 -9.34 9.32 -7.42
CA ALA A 83 -10.07 10.56 -7.15
C ALA A 83 -9.98 11.59 -8.29
N ALA A 84 -8.93 11.53 -9.11
CA ALA A 84 -8.68 12.50 -10.19
C ALA A 84 -9.26 12.09 -11.55
N GLN A 85 -9.51 10.80 -11.79
CA GLN A 85 -10.10 10.33 -13.04
C GLN A 85 -11.54 10.85 -13.23
N THR A 86 -11.96 10.96 -14.48
CA THR A 86 -13.26 11.52 -14.87
C THR A 86 -14.17 10.53 -15.59
N GLU A 87 -13.78 9.25 -15.67
CA GLU A 87 -14.51 8.19 -16.35
C GLU A 87 -15.67 7.63 -15.50
N ASP A 88 -15.49 7.57 -14.18
CA ASP A 88 -16.50 7.16 -13.19
C ASP A 88 -16.52 8.14 -12.02
N VAL A 89 -17.48 9.07 -12.04
CA VAL A 89 -17.60 10.14 -11.03
C VAL A 89 -17.90 9.57 -9.64
N GLU A 90 -18.71 8.52 -9.54
CA GLU A 90 -19.03 7.90 -8.25
C GLU A 90 -17.77 7.27 -7.62
N LEU A 91 -16.94 6.61 -8.45
CA LEU A 91 -15.67 6.06 -7.99
C LEU A 91 -14.70 7.17 -7.56
N ALA A 92 -14.64 8.28 -8.29
CA ALA A 92 -13.81 9.43 -7.92
C ALA A 92 -14.25 10.03 -6.58
N GLU A 93 -15.55 10.24 -6.39
CA GLU A 93 -16.11 10.76 -5.14
C GLU A 93 -15.90 9.81 -3.96
N LEU A 94 -15.95 8.50 -4.19
CA LEU A 94 -15.68 7.48 -3.16
C LEU A 94 -14.22 7.54 -2.67
N PHE A 95 -13.26 7.73 -3.58
CA PHE A 95 -11.83 7.73 -3.23
C PHE A 95 -11.28 9.11 -2.84
N ALA A 96 -11.97 10.20 -3.15
CA ALA A 96 -11.53 11.55 -2.81
C ALA A 96 -11.30 11.79 -1.29
N PRO A 97 -12.19 11.33 -0.38
CA PRO A 97 -11.94 11.43 1.06
C PRO A 97 -10.72 10.64 1.51
N LEU A 98 -10.51 9.44 0.97
CA LEU A 98 -9.34 8.62 1.30
C LEU A 98 -8.05 9.27 0.82
N ALA A 99 -8.01 9.72 -0.44
CA ALA A 99 -6.84 10.42 -1.00
C ALA A 99 -6.47 11.62 -0.12
N LYS A 100 -7.46 12.41 0.29
CA LYS A 100 -7.26 13.55 1.19
C LYS A 100 -6.70 13.11 2.55
N GLN A 101 -7.29 12.10 3.19
CA GLN A 101 -6.82 11.60 4.49
C GLN A 101 -5.39 11.08 4.42
N LEU A 102 -5.02 10.35 3.35
CA LEU A 102 -3.67 9.82 3.21
C LEU A 102 -2.64 10.92 2.98
N VAL A 103 -2.96 11.97 2.22
CA VAL A 103 -2.09 13.15 2.04
C VAL A 103 -1.93 13.92 3.35
N GLU A 104 -3.04 14.22 4.05
CA GLU A 104 -3.02 15.00 5.29
C GLU A 104 -2.28 14.30 6.42
N ASN A 105 -2.27 12.97 6.43
CA ASN A 105 -1.61 12.15 7.46
C ASN A 105 -0.31 11.50 6.98
N GLU A 106 0.26 11.90 5.85
CA GLU A 106 1.46 11.28 5.27
C GLU A 106 2.61 11.20 6.28
N ASP A 107 2.99 12.35 6.85
CA ASP A 107 4.11 12.43 7.80
C ASP A 107 3.87 11.58 9.05
N GLN A 108 2.62 11.55 9.54
CA GLN A 108 2.26 10.76 10.72
C GLN A 108 2.34 9.26 10.42
N ILE A 109 1.80 8.82 9.28
CA ILE A 109 1.82 7.41 8.87
C ILE A 109 3.27 6.95 8.68
N VAL A 110 4.09 7.72 7.96
CA VAL A 110 5.51 7.40 7.75
C VAL A 110 6.26 7.31 9.08
N ALA A 111 6.00 8.24 10.01
CA ALA A 111 6.59 8.20 11.34
C ALA A 111 6.17 6.95 12.14
N GLU A 112 4.89 6.57 12.10
CA GLU A 112 4.37 5.35 12.75
C GLU A 112 5.01 4.08 12.15
N LEU A 113 5.17 4.01 10.83
CA LEU A 113 5.82 2.89 10.12
C LEU A 113 7.32 2.81 10.42
N ALA A 114 7.99 3.95 10.59
CA ALA A 114 9.42 3.99 10.93
C ALA A 114 9.68 3.69 12.42
N ALA A 115 8.79 4.11 13.33
CA ALA A 115 8.98 4.00 14.77
C ALA A 115 9.09 2.56 15.28
N VAL A 116 8.54 1.58 14.54
CA VAL A 116 8.61 0.17 14.91
C VAL A 116 9.89 -0.53 14.45
N GLN A 117 10.69 0.11 13.60
CA GLN A 117 11.93 -0.46 13.07
C GLN A 117 13.07 -0.38 14.10
N GLY A 118 14.07 -1.24 13.95
CA GLY A 118 15.24 -1.34 14.83
C GLY A 118 15.03 -2.16 16.10
N SER A 119 13.83 -2.71 16.30
CA SER A 119 13.52 -3.63 17.41
C SER A 119 13.11 -5.01 16.88
N PRO A 120 13.37 -6.09 17.63
CA PRO A 120 12.90 -7.42 17.24
C PRO A 120 11.37 -7.50 17.14
N ALA A 121 10.87 -8.18 16.12
CA ALA A 121 9.44 -8.44 15.93
C ALA A 121 9.14 -9.93 16.13
N ASP A 122 8.17 -10.22 17.00
CA ASP A 122 7.65 -11.57 17.22
C ASP A 122 6.44 -11.82 16.31
N ILE A 123 6.61 -12.71 15.34
CA ILE A 123 5.56 -13.15 14.41
C ILE A 123 4.97 -14.52 14.80
N GLY A 124 5.36 -15.10 15.94
CA GLY A 124 4.76 -16.32 16.48
C GLY A 124 5.10 -17.63 15.76
N GLY A 125 6.03 -17.62 14.81
CA GLY A 125 6.45 -18.80 14.06
C GLY A 125 7.21 -18.42 12.78
N TYR A 126 7.79 -19.41 12.10
CA TYR A 126 8.52 -19.18 10.83
C TYR A 126 7.75 -19.71 9.61
N TYR A 127 7.48 -21.01 9.57
CA TYR A 127 6.70 -21.63 8.48
C TYR A 127 5.19 -21.47 8.64
N ALA A 128 4.74 -21.34 9.90
CA ALA A 128 3.35 -21.09 10.27
C ALA A 128 3.35 -19.98 11.32
N PRO A 129 3.51 -18.71 10.92
CA PRO A 129 3.47 -17.58 11.83
C PRO A 129 2.06 -17.39 12.39
N ASP A 130 1.95 -16.78 13.56
CA ASP A 130 0.69 -16.46 14.18
C ASP A 130 0.00 -15.31 13.41
N PRO A 131 -1.26 -15.48 12.96
CA PRO A 131 -1.94 -14.47 12.16
C PRO A 131 -2.14 -13.12 12.87
N GLU A 132 -2.43 -13.13 14.17
CA GLU A 132 -2.68 -11.91 14.94
C GLU A 132 -1.38 -11.13 15.14
N LYS A 133 -0.31 -11.83 15.53
CA LYS A 133 1.03 -11.23 15.67
C LYS A 133 1.56 -10.70 14.35
N THR A 134 1.39 -11.45 13.26
CA THR A 134 1.84 -11.02 11.93
C THR A 134 1.07 -9.78 11.49
N ASN A 135 -0.24 -9.74 11.69
CA ASN A 135 -1.05 -8.56 11.39
C ASN A 135 -0.60 -7.33 12.19
N ALA A 136 -0.31 -7.50 13.49
CA ALA A 136 0.18 -6.41 14.33
C ALA A 136 1.54 -5.88 13.85
N VAL A 137 2.45 -6.76 13.44
CA VAL A 137 3.77 -6.38 12.89
C VAL A 137 3.65 -5.72 11.51
N MET A 138 2.78 -6.23 10.64
CA MET A 138 2.65 -5.76 9.26
C MET A 138 1.81 -4.49 9.13
N ARG A 139 0.91 -4.23 10.07
CA ARG A 139 0.00 -3.06 10.05
C ARG A 139 0.15 -2.20 11.30
N PRO A 140 1.35 -1.68 11.61
CA PRO A 140 1.60 -0.98 12.87
C PRO A 140 1.02 0.45 12.91
N SER A 141 0.75 1.05 11.74
CA SER A 141 0.16 2.40 11.66
C SER A 141 -1.35 2.36 11.88
N GLN A 142 -1.78 2.85 13.05
CA GLN A 142 -3.20 2.97 13.38
C GLN A 142 -3.89 3.98 12.48
N THR A 143 -3.19 5.06 12.15
CA THR A 143 -3.72 6.14 11.28
C THR A 143 -3.98 5.62 9.88
N PHE A 144 -3.05 4.85 9.31
CA PHE A 144 -3.24 4.25 8.00
C PHE A 144 -4.36 3.20 8.00
N ASN A 145 -4.41 2.36 9.03
CA ASN A 145 -5.47 1.35 9.17
C ASN A 145 -6.86 1.98 9.27
N ALA A 146 -7.01 3.06 10.05
CA ALA A 146 -8.26 3.78 10.19
C ALA A 146 -8.68 4.45 8.86
N ALA A 147 -7.74 5.05 8.14
CA ALA A 147 -8.00 5.64 6.83
C ALA A 147 -8.52 4.59 5.84
N LEU A 148 -7.86 3.43 5.74
CA LEU A 148 -8.30 2.35 4.85
C LEU A 148 -9.66 1.77 5.26
N ALA A 149 -9.96 1.68 6.56
CA ALA A 149 -11.24 1.20 7.05
C ALA A 149 -12.40 2.17 6.78
N SER A 150 -12.11 3.43 6.40
CA SER A 150 -13.15 4.43 6.12
C SER A 150 -13.78 4.31 4.73
N VAL A 151 -13.16 3.52 3.83
CA VAL A 151 -13.70 3.26 2.49
C VAL A 151 -14.45 1.94 2.50
N GLU A 152 -15.77 2.02 2.38
CA GLU A 152 -16.64 0.87 2.09
C GLU A 152 -16.88 0.82 0.57
N VAL A 153 -16.46 -0.28 -0.07
CA VAL A 153 -16.63 -0.55 -1.51
C VAL A 153 -17.79 -1.50 -1.73
#